data_AF-I0SCI4-F1
#
_entry.id   AF-I0SCI4-F1
#
_cell.length_a   1.000
_cell.length_b   1.000
_cell.length_c   1.000
_cell.angle_alpha   90.00
_cell.angle_beta   90.00
_cell.angle_gamma   90.00
#
_symmetry.space_group_name_H-M   'P 1'
#
loop_
_entity.id
_entity.type
_entity.pdbx_description
1 polymer ?
#
loop_
_entity_poly.entity_id
_entity_poly.type
_entity_poly.pdbx_seq_one_letter_code
_entity_poly.pdbx_strand_id
1 'polypeptide(L)' 'MGDKPISFRDKNGNFVSAADVWNKEKLEKLFNKLNPNRKFRLEREKLAQKKKE' A
#
# COMPACT_ATOMS: atom_id res chain seq x y z
N MET A 1 30.85 -11.40 6.38
CA MET A 1 29.59 -10.62 6.43
C MET A 1 29.75 -9.45 5.48
N GLY A 2 29.43 -9.62 4.20
CA GLY A 2 29.39 -8.50 3.27
C GLY A 2 27.97 -7.97 3.28
N ASP A 3 27.72 -6.88 4.00
CA ASP A 3 26.45 -6.17 3.92
C ASP A 3 26.28 -5.67 2.50
N LYS A 4 25.55 -6.43 1.70
CA LYS A 4 25.02 -5.92 0.43
C LYS A 4 24.09 -4.79 0.83
N PRO A 5 24.34 -3.53 0.45
CA PRO A 5 23.35 -2.50 0.68
C PRO A 5 22.08 -2.96 -0.03
N ILE A 6 21.00 -3.15 0.74
CA ILE A 6 19.66 -3.43 0.20
C ILE A 6 19.15 -2.10 -0.36
N SER A 7 19.85 -1.56 -1.34
CA SER A 7 19.59 -0.25 -1.89
C SER A 7 18.91 -0.44 -3.23
N PHE A 8 17.59 -0.26 -3.25
CA PHE A 8 16.81 -0.22 -4.48
C PHE A 8 17.05 1.14 -5.14
N ARG A 9 17.60 1.15 -6.36
CA ARG A 9 17.76 2.37 -7.15
C ARG A 9 16.63 2.44 -8.17
N ASP A 10 16.03 3.62 -8.34
CA ASP A 10 15.08 3.84 -9.43
C ASP A 10 15.79 3.92 -10.80
N LYS A 11 15.00 4.03 -11.86
CA LYS A 11 15.50 4.16 -13.24
C LYS A 11 16.36 5.41 -13.45
N ASN A 12 16.27 6.38 -12.55
CA ASN A 12 16.99 7.65 -12.61
C ASN A 12 18.27 7.61 -11.76
N GLY A 13 18.58 6.47 -11.13
CA GLY A 13 19.76 6.28 -10.29
C GLY A 13 19.62 6.80 -8.86
N ASN A 14 18.44 7.29 -8.46
CA ASN A 14 18.19 7.74 -7.10
C ASN A 14 17.96 6.54 -6.18
N PHE A 15 18.42 6.65 -4.94
CA PHE A 15 18.11 5.68 -3.91
C PHE A 15 16.67 5.85 -3.45
N VAL A 16 15.90 4.77 -3.52
CA VAL A 16 14.48 4.76 -3.20
C VAL A 16 14.26 3.77 -2.07
N SER A 17 13.68 4.25 -0.97
CA SER A 17 13.33 3.38 0.15
C SER A 17 12.22 2.42 -0.27
N ALA A 18 12.16 1.25 0.37
CA ALA A 18 11.02 0.34 0.19
C ALA A 18 9.67 1.05 0.48
N ALA A 19 9.66 2.05 1.36
CA ALA A 19 8.49 2.88 1.64
C ALA A 19 8.07 3.72 0.43
N ASP A 20 9.03 4.29 -0.30
CA ASP A 20 8.78 5.10 -1.51
C ASP A 20 8.31 4.23 -2.68
N VAL A 21 8.79 2.98 -2.75
CA VAL A 21 8.34 2.02 -3.75
C VAL A 21 6.85 1.68 -3.57
N TRP A 22 6.36 1.62 -2.33
CA TRP A 22 4.98 1.27 -1.98
C TRP A 22 4.08 2.49 -1.73
N ASN A 23 3.88 3.29 -2.77
CA ASN A 23 2.85 4.34 -2.85
C ASN A 23 1.43 3.81 -2.49
N LYS A 24 0.61 4.66 -1.86
CA LYS A 24 -0.85 4.49 -1.65
C LYS A 24 -1.55 3.81 -2.84
N GLU A 25 -1.32 4.26 -4.07
CA GLU A 25 -1.96 3.70 -5.27
C GLU A 25 -1.56 2.23 -5.51
N LYS A 26 -0.29 1.89 -5.33
CA LYS A 26 0.20 0.51 -5.46
C LYS A 26 -0.36 -0.39 -4.37
N LEU A 27 -0.44 0.14 -3.15
CA LEU A 27 -1.04 -0.56 -2.02
C LEU A 27 -2.55 -0.79 -2.25
N GLU A 28 -3.28 0.23 -2.70
CA GLU A 28 -4.69 0.09 -3.05
C GLU A 28 -4.92 -0.94 -4.16
N LYS A 29 -4.12 -0.90 -5.23
CA LYS A 29 -4.18 -1.90 -6.30
C LYS A 29 -3.91 -3.32 -5.79
N LEU A 30 -2.91 -3.47 -4.91
CA LEU A 30 -2.59 -4.75 -4.30
C LEU A 30 -3.74 -5.24 -3.40
N PHE A 31 -4.29 -4.38 -2.56
CA PHE A 31 -5.40 -4.73 -1.68
C PHE A 31 -6.66 -5.09 -2.46
N ASN A 32 -6.96 -4.40 -3.55
CA ASN A 32 -8.10 -4.73 -4.41
C ASN A 32 -7.88 -6.06 -5.14
N LYS A 33 -6.65 -6.39 -5.52
CA LYS A 33 -6.33 -7.68 -6.14
C LYS A 33 -6.42 -8.85 -5.16
N LEU A 34 -5.87 -8.69 -3.96
CA LEU A 34 -5.84 -9.76 -2.94
C LEU A 34 -7.14 -9.87 -2.16
N ASN A 35 -7.92 -8.79 -2.07
CA ASN A 35 -9.21 -8.76 -1.39
C ASN A 35 -10.21 -7.93 -2.19
N PRO A 36 -10.82 -8.50 -3.25
CA PRO A 36 -11.79 -7.78 -4.09
C PRO A 36 -13.04 -7.35 -3.31
N ASN A 37 -13.39 -8.07 -2.24
CA ASN A 37 -14.54 -7.75 -1.37
C ASN A 37 -14.24 -6.65 -0.35
N ARG A 38 -13.00 -6.11 -0.31
CA ARG A 38 -12.59 -5.05 0.61
C ARG A 38 -13.44 -3.79 0.46
N LYS A 39 -13.83 -3.43 -0.78
CA LYS A 39 -14.62 -2.23 -1.05
C LYS A 39 -15.95 -2.26 -0.27
N PHE A 40 -16.67 -3.38 -0.35
CA PHE A 40 -17.95 -3.55 0.34
C PHE A 40 -17.80 -3.53 1.87
N ARG A 41 -16.69 -4.08 2.41
CA ARG A 41 -16.42 -3.99 3.85
C ARG A 41 -16.22 -2.56 4.31
N LEU A 42 -15.42 -1.78 3.57
CA LEU A 42 -15.15 -0.38 3.90
C LEU A 42 -16.43 0.48 3.83
N GLU A 43 -17.29 0.24 2.86
CA GLU A 43 -18.59 0.92 2.75
C GLU A 43 -19.50 0.60 3.95
N ARG A 44 -19.55 -0.67 4.38
CA ARG A 44 -20.29 -1.08 5.58
C ARG A 44 -19.73 -0.47 6.86
N GLU A 45 -18.42 -0.43 7.02
CA GLU A 45 -17.75 0.18 8.18
C GLU A 45 -18.03 1.68 8.25
N LYS A 46 -17.95 2.40 7.13
CA LYS A 46 -18.32 3.82 7.07
C LYS A 46 -19.78 4.05 7.46
N LEU A 47 -20.69 3.21 6.97
CA LEU A 47 -22.11 3.30 7.32
C LEU A 47 -22.35 2.99 8.81
N ALA A 48 -21.67 2.00 9.36
CA ALA A 48 -21.75 1.65 10.78
C ALA A 48 -21.19 2.77 11.69
N GLN A 49 -20.09 3.42 11.28
CA GLN A 49 -19.53 4.56 12.00
C GLN A 49 -20.50 5.75 12.00
N LYS A 50 -21.11 6.06 10.85
CA LYS A 50 -22.15 7.11 10.74
C LYS A 50 -23.41 6.85 11.57
N LYS A 51 -23.69 5.60 11.92
CA LYS A 51 -24.83 5.25 12.80
C LYS A 51 -24.47 5.32 14.29
N LYS A 52 -23.18 5.43 14.62
CA LYS A 52 -22.68 5.54 16.00
C LYS A 52 -22.48 6.99 16.45
N GLU A 53 -22.28 7.91 15.49
CA GLU A 53 -22.47 9.35 15.69
C GLU A 53 -23.97 9.69 15.71
#